data_AF-A0A1X4I812-F1
#
_entry.id   AF-A0A1X4I812-F1
#
_cell.length_a   1.000
_cell.length_b   1.000
_cell.length_c   1.000
_cell.angle_alpha   90.00
_cell.angle_beta   90.00
_cell.angle_gamma   90.00
#
_symmetry.space_group_name_H-M   'P 1'
#
loop_
_entity.id
_entity.type
_entity.pdbx_description
1 polymer ?
#
loop_
_entity_poly.entity_id
_entity_poly.type
_entity_poly.pdbx_seq_one_letter_code
_entity_poly.pdbx_strand_id
1 'polypeptide(L)'
;MVAVAGSSPSTPGCDCLAHRFGNAADRPERRPRYGSDMSDAEWAAVRDLLPVPGWLAGRGGRPEGYCHRQMIDQCREVKAPMVLSRVRRAGSCRCRGLCG
;
A
#
# COMPACT_ATOMS: atom_id res chain seq x y z
N MET A 1 -17.10 4.87 -29.84
CA MET A 1 -16.60 5.67 -28.71
C MET A 1 -16.81 4.85 -27.44
N VAL A 2 -15.74 4.36 -26.82
CA VAL A 2 -15.83 3.62 -25.56
C VAL A 2 -16.12 4.63 -24.46
N ALA A 3 -17.27 4.50 -23.79
CA ALA A 3 -17.60 5.30 -22.62
C ALA A 3 -16.57 5.00 -21.52
N VAL A 4 -15.81 6.02 -21.12
CA VAL A 4 -14.99 5.96 -19.91
C VAL A 4 -15.94 5.71 -18.74
N ALA A 5 -15.83 4.54 -18.11
CA ALA A 5 -16.51 4.27 -16.86
C ALA A 5 -15.95 5.27 -15.85
N GLY A 6 -16.69 6.35 -15.61
CA GLY A 6 -16.35 7.36 -14.62
C GLY A 6 -16.19 6.69 -13.26
N SER A 7 -15.12 7.06 -12.57
CA SER A 7 -14.82 6.63 -11.20
C SER A 7 -16.07 6.71 -10.34
N SER A 8 -16.49 5.58 -9.77
CA SER A 8 -17.66 5.51 -8.89
C SER A 8 -17.52 6.53 -7.74
N PRO A 9 -18.55 7.34 -7.44
CA PRO A 9 -18.46 8.49 -6.54
C PRO A 9 -18.34 8.15 -5.04
N SER A 10 -18.16 6.87 -4.68
CA SER A 10 -18.16 6.41 -3.27
C SER A 10 -16.80 6.51 -2.58
N THR A 11 -15.72 6.83 -3.29
CA THR A 11 -14.39 7.17 -2.73
C THR A 11 -13.65 8.07 -3.72
N PRO A 12 -13.65 9.41 -3.54
CA PRO A 12 -12.95 10.32 -4.45
C PRO A 12 -11.41 10.23 -4.45
N GLY A 13 -10.80 9.28 -3.73
CA GLY A 13 -9.36 9.30 -3.43
C GLY A 13 -8.51 8.14 -3.97
N CYS A 14 -9.08 6.98 -4.30
CA CYS A 14 -8.28 5.81 -4.66
C CYS A 14 -8.66 5.20 -6.02
N ASP A 15 -7.68 5.15 -6.92
CA ASP A 15 -7.75 4.63 -8.28
C ASP A 15 -7.28 3.17 -8.42
N CYS A 16 -7.24 2.42 -7.31
CA CYS A 16 -6.77 1.04 -7.32
C CYS A 16 -7.73 0.09 -8.07
N LEU A 17 -7.20 -1.03 -8.58
CA LEU A 17 -7.98 -1.99 -9.38
C LEU A 17 -9.21 -2.52 -8.61
N ALA A 18 -9.07 -2.79 -7.32
CA ALA A 18 -10.17 -3.30 -6.48
C ALA A 18 -11.34 -2.30 -6.39
N HIS A 19 -11.06 -0.99 -6.27
CA HIS A 19 -12.10 0.05 -6.26
C HIS A 19 -12.63 0.34 -7.67
N ARG A 20 -11.76 0.38 -8.68
CA ARG A 20 -12.14 0.61 -10.09
C ARG A 20 -13.11 -0.44 -10.62
N PHE A 21 -12.93 -1.70 -10.24
CA PHE A 21 -13.82 -2.80 -10.63
C PHE A 21 -14.94 -3.06 -9.62
N GLY A 22 -15.07 -2.25 -8.56
CA GLY A 22 -16.13 -2.38 -7.55
C GLY A 22 -15.97 -3.57 -6.58
N ASN A 23 -14.85 -4.29 -6.63
CA ASN A 23 -14.59 -5.47 -5.82
C ASN A 23 -14.42 -5.15 -4.32
N ALA A 24 -14.06 -3.91 -3.99
CA ALA A 24 -13.90 -3.41 -2.62
C ALA A 24 -14.94 -2.33 -2.27
N ALA A 25 -16.11 -2.31 -2.92
CA ALA A 25 -17.13 -1.28 -2.71
C ALA A 25 -17.67 -1.22 -1.27
N ASP A 26 -17.64 -2.34 -0.54
CA ASP A 26 -18.01 -2.41 0.88
C ASP A 26 -16.93 -1.85 1.82
N ARG A 27 -15.74 -1.53 1.30
CA ARG A 27 -14.58 -1.09 2.07
C ARG A 27 -14.06 0.26 1.57
N PRO A 28 -14.41 1.36 2.25
CA PRO A 28 -13.93 2.67 1.85
C PRO A 28 -12.41 2.77 2.00
N GLU A 29 -11.83 3.76 1.32
CA GLU A 29 -10.43 4.11 1.52
C GLU A 29 -10.18 4.47 2.98
N ARG A 30 -9.15 3.86 3.57
CA ARG A 30 -8.74 4.14 4.93
C ARG A 30 -8.01 5.49 4.96
N ARG A 31 -8.41 6.39 5.85
CA ARG A 31 -7.64 7.61 6.12
C ARG A 31 -6.24 7.26 6.65
N PRO A 32 -5.19 8.04 6.31
CA PRO A 32 -3.89 7.91 6.95
C PRO A 32 -4.05 7.97 8.48
N ARG A 33 -3.43 7.03 9.19
CA ARG A 33 -3.50 6.86 10.65
C ARG A 33 -2.11 6.81 11.27
N TYR A 34 -1.12 6.39 10.51
CA TYR A 34 0.25 6.21 10.98
C TYR A 34 1.21 7.06 10.15
N GLY A 35 2.33 7.45 10.75
CA GLY A 35 3.34 8.28 10.09
C GLY A 35 4.11 7.56 8.97
N SER A 36 3.95 6.24 8.83
CA SER A 36 4.52 5.44 7.73
C SER A 36 3.53 5.14 6.59
N ASP A 37 2.28 5.58 6.72
CA ASP A 37 1.29 5.52 5.64
C ASP A 37 1.74 6.43 4.47
N MET A 38 1.53 6.00 3.23
CA MET A 38 1.93 6.76 2.04
C MET A 38 1.07 7.99 1.79
N SER A 39 1.71 9.05 1.29
CA SER A 39 1.01 10.16 0.64
C SER A 39 0.41 9.73 -0.72
N ASP A 40 -0.58 10.49 -1.21
CA ASP A 40 -1.23 10.20 -2.50
C ASP A 40 -0.24 10.25 -3.68
N ALA A 41 0.76 11.13 -3.59
CA ALA A 41 1.80 11.28 -4.61
C ALA A 41 2.73 10.04 -4.65
N GLU A 42 3.13 9.53 -3.48
CA GLU A 42 3.91 8.30 -3.39
C GLU A 42 3.08 7.09 -3.85
N TRP A 43 1.79 7.06 -3.49
CA TRP A 43 0.88 6.01 -3.95
C TRP A 43 0.80 5.95 -5.47
N ALA A 44 0.67 7.10 -6.15
CA ALA A 44 0.61 7.16 -7.61
C ALA A 44 1.87 6.51 -8.26
N ALA A 45 3.06 6.77 -7.72
CA ALA A 45 4.30 6.18 -8.21
C ALA A 45 4.39 4.67 -7.95
N VAL A 46 3.92 4.19 -6.79
CA VAL A 46 3.93 2.76 -6.45
C VAL A 46 2.89 1.97 -7.23
N ARG A 47 1.73 2.58 -7.49
CA ARG A 47 0.60 1.92 -8.16
C ARG A 47 0.98 1.36 -9.52
N ASP A 48 1.73 2.11 -10.30
CA ASP A 48 2.14 1.71 -11.65
C ASP A 48 3.17 0.57 -11.66
N LEU A 49 3.82 0.30 -10.53
CA LEU A 49 4.77 -0.80 -10.36
C LEU A 49 4.11 -2.11 -9.91
N LEU A 50 2.82 -2.07 -9.53
CA LEU A 50 2.12 -3.25 -9.06
C LEU A 50 1.85 -4.23 -10.22
N PRO A 51 2.11 -5.53 -10.03
CA PRO A 51 1.82 -6.52 -11.06
C PRO A 51 0.31 -6.60 -11.30
N VAL A 52 -0.07 -6.84 -12.55
CA VAL A 52 -1.47 -7.08 -12.91
C VAL A 52 -1.95 -8.35 -12.20
N PRO A 53 -3.04 -8.29 -11.42
CA PRO A 53 -3.52 -9.43 -10.67
C PRO A 53 -4.05 -10.53 -11.60
N GLY A 54 -3.89 -11.79 -11.18
CA GLY A 54 -4.20 -12.96 -12.00
C GLY A 54 -5.66 -13.06 -12.47
N TRP A 55 -6.60 -12.58 -11.65
CA TRP A 55 -8.03 -12.55 -11.98
C TRP A 55 -8.35 -11.57 -13.12
N LEU A 56 -7.57 -10.48 -13.26
CA LEU A 56 -7.71 -9.54 -14.37
C LEU A 56 -7.01 -10.05 -15.64
N ALA A 57 -5.99 -10.90 -15.49
CA ALA A 57 -5.26 -11.53 -16.59
C ALA A 57 -5.98 -12.76 -17.20
N GLY A 58 -7.26 -12.99 -16.87
CA GLY A 58 -8.04 -14.12 -17.39
C GLY A 58 -7.60 -15.50 -16.87
N ARG A 59 -6.73 -15.56 -15.86
CA ARG A 59 -6.25 -16.82 -15.25
C ARG A 59 -7.21 -17.41 -14.21
N GLY A 60 -8.42 -16.86 -14.11
CA GLY A 60 -9.38 -17.20 -13.05
C GLY A 60 -8.95 -16.70 -11.67
N GLY A 61 -9.74 -17.02 -10.64
CA GLY A 61 -9.48 -16.63 -9.25
C GLY A 61 -10.46 -15.59 -8.69
N ARG A 62 -10.46 -15.45 -7.36
CA ARG A 62 -11.34 -14.50 -6.66
C ARG A 62 -10.83 -13.06 -6.87
N PRO A 63 -11.71 -12.11 -7.24
CA PRO A 63 -11.32 -10.71 -7.32
C PRO A 63 -10.83 -10.18 -5.96
N GLU A 64 -9.89 -9.25 -6.00
CA GLU A 64 -9.32 -8.62 -4.80
C GLU A 64 -10.37 -7.78 -4.08
N GLY A 65 -10.71 -8.19 -2.85
CA GLY A 65 -11.69 -7.48 -2.01
C GLY A 65 -11.10 -6.45 -1.05
N TYR A 66 -9.81 -6.10 -1.20
CA TYR A 66 -9.15 -5.08 -0.40
C TYR A 66 -8.44 -4.09 -1.32
N CYS A 67 -8.40 -2.83 -0.89
CA CYS A 67 -7.64 -1.78 -1.55
C CYS A 67 -6.13 -2.09 -1.49
N HIS A 68 -5.43 -1.99 -2.64
CA HIS A 68 -3.98 -2.22 -2.69
C HIS A 68 -3.21 -1.24 -1.81
N ARG A 69 -3.62 0.04 -1.77
CA ARG A 69 -2.99 1.04 -0.92
C ARG A 69 -3.04 0.63 0.55
N GLN A 70 -4.21 0.23 1.03
CA GLN A 70 -4.38 -0.23 2.41
C GLN A 70 -3.49 -1.43 2.72
N MET A 71 -3.40 -2.40 1.81
CA MET A 71 -2.53 -3.55 1.99
C MET A 71 -1.05 -3.16 2.09
N ILE A 72 -0.58 -2.25 1.25
CA ILE A 72 0.83 -1.81 1.25
C ILE A 72 1.13 -0.94 2.46
N ASP A 73 0.24 -0.02 2.83
CA ASP A 73 0.37 0.79 4.03
C ASP A 73 0.47 -0.11 5.26
N GLN A 74 -0.43 -1.10 5.43
CA GLN A 74 -0.29 -2.10 6.51
C GLN A 74 1.07 -2.83 6.47
N CYS A 75 1.57 -3.19 5.28
CA CYS A 75 2.89 -3.79 5.16
C CYS A 75 4.02 -2.85 5.58
N ARG A 76 3.91 -1.54 5.27
CA ARG A 76 4.88 -0.52 5.67
C ARG A 76 4.85 -0.32 7.18
N GLU A 77 3.67 -0.24 7.78
CA GLU A 77 3.48 -0.13 9.23
C GLU A 77 4.17 -1.27 9.99
N VAL A 78 3.98 -2.52 9.54
CA VAL A 78 4.59 -3.69 10.20
C VAL A 78 6.11 -3.72 9.97
N LYS A 79 6.60 -3.24 8.82
CA LYS A 79 8.03 -3.25 8.48
C LYS A 79 8.82 -2.09 9.07
N ALA A 80 8.21 -0.92 9.26
CA ALA A 80 8.84 0.27 9.84
C ALA A 80 9.58 -0.01 11.17
N PRO A 81 8.99 -0.71 12.17
CA PRO A 81 9.70 -1.03 13.41
C PRO A 81 10.81 -2.06 13.20
N MET A 82 10.73 -2.97 12.22
CA MET A 82 11.80 -3.92 11.92
C MET A 82 13.04 -3.21 11.34
N VAL A 83 12.83 -2.24 10.44
CA VAL A 83 13.90 -1.41 9.88
C VAL A 83 14.55 -0.56 10.99
N LEU A 84 13.75 0.10 11.82
CA LEU A 84 14.25 0.89 12.96
C LEU A 84 14.98 0.04 13.99
N SER A 85 14.51 -1.17 14.28
CA SER A 85 15.16 -2.10 15.21
C SER A 85 16.53 -2.57 14.71
N ARG A 86 16.68 -2.77 13.39
CA ARG A 86 17.97 -3.12 12.77
C ARG A 86 18.96 -1.95 12.84
N VAL A 87 18.50 -0.73 12.55
CA VAL A 87 19.32 0.49 12.66
C VAL A 87 19.77 0.72 14.10
N ARG A 88 18.89 0.53 15.10
CA ARG A 88 19.27 0.65 16.51
C ARG A 88 20.31 -0.40 16.94
N ARG A 89 20.20 -1.66 16.49
CA ARG A 89 21.24 -2.67 16.76
C ARG A 89 22.58 -2.32 16.11
N ALA A 90 22.57 -1.87 14.86
CA ALA A 90 23.79 -1.42 14.18
C ALA A 90 24.41 -0.19 14.87
N GLY A 91 23.60 0.74 15.36
CA GLY A 91 24.04 1.90 16.14
C GLY A 91 24.45 1.59 17.59
N SER A 92 24.03 0.44 18.14
CA SER A 92 24.38 0.00 19.49
C SER A 92 25.74 -0.69 19.58
N CYS A 93 26.40 -0.97 18.45
CA CYS A 93 27.82 -1.33 18.40
C CYS A 93 28.75 -0.11 18.56
N ARG A 94 28.32 0.94 19.27
CA ARG A 94 29.22 2.01 19.71
C ARG A 94 29.90 1.60 21.01
N CYS A 95 31.17 1.23 20.86
CA CYS A 95 32.26 1.41 21.83
C CYS A 95 31.90 1.14 23.30
N ARG A 96 31.90 -0.13 23.72
CA ARG A 96 31.92 -0.50 25.15
C ARG A 96 33.31 -0.95 25.63
N GLY A 97 34.37 -0.41 25.02
CA GLY A 97 35.75 -0.63 25.43
C GLY A 97 36.69 0.10 24.48
N LEU A 98 37.73 0.73 25.02
CA LEU A 98 38.76 1.55 24.35
C LEU A 98 38.45 3.05 24.26
N CYS A 99 38.25 3.68 25.42
CA CYS A 99 38.85 4.98 25.71
C CYS A 99 39.63 4.78 27.02
N GLY A 100 40.94 5.01 26.98
CA GLY A 100 41.86 4.82 28.11
C GLY A 100 41.69 5.83 29.22
#